data_AF-A0A493SS99-F1
#
_entry.id   AF-A0A493SS99-F1
#
_cell.length_a   1.000
_cell.length_b   1.000
_cell.length_c   1.000
_cell.angle_alpha   90.00
_cell.angle_beta   90.00
_cell.angle_gamma   90.00
#
_symmetry.space_group_name_H-M   'P 1'
#
loop_
_entity.id
_entity.type
_entity.pdbx_description
1 polymer ?
#
loop_
_entity_poly.entity_id
_entity_poly.type
_entity_poly.pdbx_seq_one_letter_code
_entity_poly.pdbx_strand_id
1 'polypeptide(L)'
;MGNWSGDKLRGNVLLLDKRLRSECKNQGASIQLHQSNRYETLLKQRHVQLLGRSIDLNRLITQRISAAMYRSMELAIGRFESEDLTSIVELDGLIEINKMTHKLLSRYMTLDSFDAMFREANHNVSAPYGRITLHVFWELNYDFLPNYCYNGSTNRLARQPFTIFHKRTAVVLSCTYRVIVTAQKSFQPSQTLLEQPNGAVVQVDIK
;
A
#
# COMPACT_ATOMS: atom_id res chain seq x y z
N MET A 1 -3.92 -19.93 16.66
CA MET A 1 -3.91 -18.80 15.70
C MET A 1 -5.32 -18.26 15.62
N GLY A 2 -5.64 -17.18 16.33
CA GLY A 2 -7.00 -16.62 16.41
C GLY A 2 -7.27 -15.69 15.22
N ASN A 3 -8.37 -15.94 14.51
CA ASN A 3 -8.84 -15.17 13.36
C ASN A 3 -9.20 -13.73 13.75
N TRP A 4 -8.30 -12.79 13.44
CA TRP A 4 -8.51 -11.34 13.50
C TRP A 4 -9.42 -10.80 12.38
N SER A 5 -10.14 -11.68 11.68
CA SER A 5 -10.93 -11.32 10.50
C SER A 5 -12.08 -10.37 10.84
N GLY A 6 -12.59 -10.33 12.07
CA GLY A 6 -13.80 -9.58 12.43
C GLY A 6 -13.77 -8.07 12.15
N ASP A 7 -12.69 -7.37 12.52
CA ASP A 7 -12.62 -5.91 12.38
C ASP A 7 -12.24 -5.46 10.97
N LYS A 8 -11.42 -6.26 10.26
CA LYS A 8 -11.19 -6.08 8.81
C LYS A 8 -12.46 -6.32 8.02
N LEU A 9 -13.22 -7.36 8.37
CA LEU A 9 -14.52 -7.65 7.76
C LEU A 9 -15.54 -6.56 8.04
N ARG A 10 -15.56 -5.94 9.22
CA ARG A 10 -16.42 -4.77 9.50
C ARG A 10 -16.09 -3.58 8.61
N GLY A 11 -14.81 -3.29 8.35
CA GLY A 11 -14.40 -2.24 7.39
C GLY A 11 -14.94 -2.52 5.99
N ASN A 12 -14.69 -3.72 5.46
CA ASN A 12 -15.22 -4.18 4.17
C ASN A 12 -16.75 -4.09 4.10
N VAL A 13 -17.42 -4.54 5.16
CA VAL A 13 -18.89 -4.57 5.26
C VAL A 13 -19.47 -3.19 5.57
N LEU A 14 -18.70 -2.15 5.88
CA LEU A 14 -19.21 -0.78 5.99
C LEU A 14 -19.07 -0.03 4.67
N LEU A 15 -18.00 -0.27 3.91
CA LEU A 15 -17.73 0.42 2.65
C LEU A 15 -18.45 -0.21 1.44
N LEU A 16 -18.87 -1.47 1.52
CA LEU A 16 -19.53 -2.15 0.40
C LEU A 16 -20.86 -1.44 0.03
N ASP A 17 -21.10 -1.23 -1.27
CA ASP A 17 -22.31 -0.54 -1.72
C ASP A 17 -23.59 -1.26 -1.26
N LYS A 18 -24.56 -0.48 -0.76
CA LYS A 18 -25.83 -1.00 -0.24
C LYS A 18 -26.68 -1.58 -1.35
N ARG A 19 -26.59 -1.03 -2.57
CA ARG A 19 -27.34 -1.52 -3.74
C ARG A 19 -26.81 -2.88 -4.20
N LEU A 20 -25.49 -3.02 -4.30
CA LEU A 20 -24.84 -4.30 -4.60
C LEU A 20 -25.28 -5.39 -3.62
N ARG A 21 -25.38 -5.08 -2.33
CA ARG A 21 -25.89 -6.04 -1.32
C ARG A 21 -27.33 -6.47 -1.56
N SER A 22 -28.20 -5.51 -1.89
CA SER A 22 -29.59 -5.85 -2.20
C SER A 22 -29.70 -6.71 -3.46
N GLU A 23 -28.88 -6.45 -4.47
CA GLU A 23 -28.85 -7.25 -5.69
C GLU A 23 -28.32 -8.66 -5.44
N CYS A 24 -27.23 -8.82 -4.69
CA CYS A 24 -26.71 -10.14 -4.30
C CYS A 24 -27.72 -10.91 -3.44
N LYS A 25 -28.46 -10.23 -2.54
CA LYS A 25 -29.53 -10.85 -1.75
C LYS A 25 -30.68 -11.33 -2.65
N ASN A 26 -31.06 -10.54 -3.65
CA ASN A 26 -32.11 -10.87 -4.61
C ASN A 26 -31.68 -12.03 -5.55
N GLN A 27 -30.39 -12.19 -5.81
CA GLN A 27 -29.81 -13.28 -6.59
C GLN A 27 -29.47 -14.54 -5.75
N GLY A 28 -29.81 -14.57 -4.46
CA GLY A 28 -29.54 -15.71 -3.57
C GLY A 28 -28.10 -15.81 -3.05
N ALA A 29 -27.22 -14.87 -3.42
CA ALA A 29 -25.83 -14.77 -2.94
C ALA A 29 -25.70 -13.79 -1.75
N SER A 30 -26.46 -14.02 -0.68
CA SER A 30 -26.45 -13.11 0.48
C SER A 30 -25.09 -13.08 1.18
N ILE A 31 -24.44 -11.91 1.15
CA ILE A 31 -23.21 -11.64 1.92
C ILE A 31 -23.56 -11.72 3.41
N GLN A 32 -23.02 -12.71 4.12
CA GLN A 32 -23.30 -12.86 5.54
C GLN A 32 -22.71 -11.67 6.33
N LEU A 33 -23.57 -10.95 7.02
CA LEU A 33 -23.13 -9.96 7.99
C LEU A 33 -22.73 -10.67 9.28
N HIS A 34 -21.50 -10.46 9.71
CA HIS A 34 -21.03 -10.99 10.98
C HIS A 34 -21.76 -10.34 12.16
N GLN A 35 -22.16 -11.16 13.13
CA GLN A 35 -22.82 -10.71 14.35
C GLN A 35 -21.91 -9.77 15.15
N SER A 36 -22.51 -8.73 15.75
CA SER A 36 -21.79 -7.80 16.61
C SER A 36 -21.25 -8.54 17.83
N ASN A 37 -19.93 -8.54 18.01
CA ASN A 37 -19.30 -9.09 19.21
C ASN A 37 -18.96 -7.97 20.22
N ARG A 38 -18.89 -8.32 21.50
CA ARG A 38 -18.63 -7.40 22.63
C ARG A 38 -17.16 -7.43 23.05
N TYR A 39 -16.26 -7.08 22.14
CA TYR A 39 -14.82 -7.04 22.44
C TYR A 39 -14.40 -5.83 23.30
N GLU A 40 -15.28 -4.84 23.49
CA GLU A 40 -14.95 -3.60 24.20
C GLU A 40 -14.44 -3.81 25.62
N THR A 41 -15.00 -4.78 26.35
CA THR A 41 -14.62 -5.05 27.75
C THR A 41 -13.20 -5.60 27.83
N LEU A 42 -12.84 -6.53 26.94
CA LEU A 42 -11.49 -7.10 26.84
C LEU A 42 -10.48 -6.03 26.41
N LEU A 43 -10.84 -5.17 25.46
CA LEU A 43 -9.98 -4.09 24.99
C LEU A 43 -9.73 -3.04 26.07
N LYS A 44 -10.63 -2.84 27.05
CA LYS A 44 -10.43 -1.89 28.15
C LYS A 44 -9.61 -2.45 29.32
N GLN A 45 -9.34 -3.76 29.36
CA GLN A 45 -8.59 -4.38 30.47
C GLN A 45 -7.09 -4.03 30.41
N ARG A 46 -6.64 -3.21 31.35
CA ARG A 46 -5.22 -2.82 31.53
C ARG A 46 -4.51 -3.53 32.68
N HIS A 47 -5.26 -4.14 33.59
CA HIS A 47 -4.73 -4.83 34.77
C HIS A 47 -5.50 -6.13 34.97
N VAL A 48 -4.96 -7.22 34.44
CA VAL A 48 -5.47 -8.58 34.67
C VAL A 48 -4.44 -9.34 35.50
N GLN A 49 -4.88 -9.85 36.66
CA GLN A 49 -4.02 -10.64 37.52
C GLN A 49 -4.00 -12.11 37.06
N LEU A 50 -2.82 -12.61 36.77
CA LEU A 50 -2.61 -14.01 36.41
C LEU A 50 -1.32 -14.51 37.06
N LEU A 51 -1.41 -15.58 37.87
CA LEU A 51 -0.24 -16.21 38.52
C LEU A 51 0.62 -15.21 39.34
N GLY A 52 -0.03 -14.29 40.05
CA GLY A 52 0.64 -13.28 40.87
C GLY A 52 1.26 -12.10 40.10
N ARG A 53 1.13 -12.06 38.76
CA ARG A 53 1.58 -10.94 37.93
C ARG A 53 0.39 -10.15 37.39
N SER A 54 0.58 -8.85 37.19
CA SER A 54 -0.37 -8.01 36.43
C SER A 54 0.02 -7.97 34.96
N ILE A 55 -0.95 -8.25 34.09
CA ILE A 55 -0.79 -8.24 32.64
C ILE A 55 -1.69 -7.14 32.06
N ASP A 56 -1.10 -6.29 31.24
CA ASP A 56 -1.83 -5.31 30.42
C ASP A 56 -2.24 -5.95 29.09
N LEU A 57 -3.50 -6.41 29.03
CA LEU A 57 -4.06 -7.01 27.82
C LEU A 57 -4.20 -5.99 26.69
N ASN A 58 -4.60 -4.75 27.00
CA ASN A 58 -4.72 -3.69 25.99
C ASN A 58 -3.40 -3.48 25.26
N ARG A 59 -2.28 -3.41 25.99
CA ARG A 59 -0.94 -3.26 25.39
C ARG A 59 -0.57 -4.44 24.48
N LEU A 60 -0.78 -5.67 24.94
CA LEU A 60 -0.45 -6.88 24.15
C LEU A 60 -1.31 -7.00 22.89
N ILE A 61 -2.59 -6.65 23.00
CA ILE A 61 -3.52 -6.64 21.86
C ILE A 61 -3.12 -5.56 20.86
N THR A 62 -2.83 -4.35 21.34
CA THR A 62 -2.41 -3.21 20.50
C THR A 62 -1.16 -3.54 19.68
N GLN A 63 -0.17 -4.19 20.29
CA GLN A 63 1.03 -4.66 19.58
C GLN A 63 0.69 -5.61 18.42
N ARG A 64 -0.21 -6.57 18.64
CA ARG A 64 -0.61 -7.54 17.61
C ARG A 64 -1.43 -6.88 16.50
N ILE A 65 -2.32 -5.96 16.86
CA ILE A 65 -3.16 -5.24 15.91
C ILE A 65 -2.32 -4.29 15.06
N SER A 66 -1.40 -3.54 15.67
CA SER A 66 -0.49 -2.67 14.94
C SER A 66 0.27 -3.46 13.85
N ALA A 67 0.88 -4.60 14.22
CA ALA A 67 1.53 -5.48 13.25
C ALA A 67 0.57 -6.02 12.16
N ALA A 68 -0.69 -6.33 12.51
CA ALA A 68 -1.68 -6.79 11.56
C ALA A 68 -2.16 -5.69 10.58
N MET A 69 -2.14 -4.42 11.03
CA MET A 69 -2.43 -3.24 10.22
C MET A 69 -1.30 -2.95 9.24
N TYR A 70 -0.04 -2.94 9.71
CA TYR A 70 1.14 -2.82 8.82
C TYR A 70 1.12 -3.89 7.74
N ARG A 71 0.91 -5.17 8.10
CA ARG A 71 0.76 -6.26 7.13
C ARG A 71 -0.41 -6.07 6.16
N SER A 72 -1.50 -5.43 6.60
CA SER A 72 -2.66 -5.17 5.75
C SER A 72 -2.33 -4.19 4.63
N MET A 73 -1.63 -3.11 4.96
CA MET A 73 -1.20 -2.10 3.99
C MET A 73 -0.11 -2.64 3.08
N GLU A 74 0.86 -3.37 3.64
CA GLU A 74 1.91 -4.06 2.89
C GLU A 74 1.33 -5.00 1.82
N LEU A 75 0.32 -5.79 2.18
CA LEU A 75 -0.36 -6.68 1.24
C LEU A 75 -1.17 -5.93 0.18
N ALA A 76 -1.80 -4.81 0.53
CA ALA A 76 -2.53 -4.00 -0.44
C ALA A 76 -1.59 -3.41 -1.49
N ILE A 77 -0.45 -2.86 -1.05
CA ILE A 77 0.58 -2.31 -1.93
C ILE A 77 1.24 -3.44 -2.76
N GLY A 78 1.59 -4.56 -2.13
CA GLY A 78 2.19 -5.70 -2.83
C GLY A 78 1.27 -6.34 -3.87
N ARG A 79 -0.05 -6.30 -3.68
CA ARG A 79 -1.02 -6.70 -4.72
C ARG A 79 -1.00 -5.75 -5.90
N PHE A 80 -1.00 -4.45 -5.65
CA PHE A 80 -0.88 -3.45 -6.71
C PHE A 80 0.41 -3.63 -7.52
N GLU A 81 1.54 -3.89 -6.87
CA GLU A 81 2.82 -4.16 -7.54
C GLU A 81 2.81 -5.42 -8.42
N SER A 82 1.87 -6.34 -8.21
CA SER A 82 1.75 -7.57 -9.00
C SER A 82 0.74 -7.47 -10.15
N GLU A 83 0.06 -6.33 -10.30
CA GLU A 83 -1.04 -6.13 -11.25
C GLU A 83 -0.81 -4.92 -12.19
N ASP A 84 -1.54 -4.89 -13.30
CA ASP A 84 -1.52 -3.81 -14.29
C ASP A 84 -2.03 -2.48 -13.69
N LEU A 85 -1.73 -1.34 -14.31
CA LEU A 85 -2.11 0.02 -13.84
C LEU A 85 -3.60 0.20 -13.49
N THR A 86 -4.50 -0.56 -14.10
CA THR A 86 -5.95 -0.49 -13.85
C THR A 86 -6.33 -0.88 -12.42
N SER A 87 -5.51 -1.67 -11.74
CA SER A 87 -5.69 -2.13 -10.36
C SER A 87 -5.56 -1.00 -9.31
N ILE A 88 -5.13 0.21 -9.71
CA ILE A 88 -5.01 1.35 -8.81
C ILE A 88 -6.34 1.72 -8.13
N VAL A 89 -7.48 1.45 -8.79
CA VAL A 89 -8.82 1.67 -8.23
C VAL A 89 -9.12 0.68 -7.10
N GLU A 90 -8.66 -0.57 -7.22
CA GLU A 90 -8.77 -1.55 -6.15
C GLU A 90 -7.87 -1.19 -4.96
N LEU A 91 -6.64 -0.75 -5.25
CA LEU A 91 -5.72 -0.25 -4.22
C LEU A 91 -6.35 0.88 -3.41
N ASP A 92 -6.93 1.89 -4.07
CA ASP A 92 -7.59 3.02 -3.40
C ASP A 92 -8.74 2.54 -2.48
N GLY A 93 -9.57 1.62 -2.97
CA GLY A 93 -10.62 0.99 -2.18
C GLY A 93 -10.07 0.25 -0.95
N LEU A 94 -8.99 -0.53 -1.11
CA LEU A 94 -8.33 -1.25 -0.01
C LEU A 94 -7.70 -0.31 1.01
N ILE A 95 -7.10 0.81 0.57
CA ILE A 95 -6.53 1.84 1.46
C ILE A 95 -7.66 2.48 2.28
N GLU A 96 -8.78 2.82 1.67
CA GLU A 96 -9.92 3.43 2.37
C GLU A 96 -10.54 2.47 3.40
N ILE A 97 -10.64 1.18 3.08
CA ILE A 97 -11.03 0.14 4.05
C ILE A 97 -10.05 0.12 5.23
N ASN A 98 -8.74 0.08 4.96
CA ASN A 98 -7.73 0.05 6.02
C ASN A 98 -7.79 1.31 6.90
N LYS A 99 -8.03 2.47 6.30
CA LYS A 99 -8.22 3.74 7.03
C LYS A 99 -9.45 3.71 7.92
N MET A 100 -10.56 3.16 7.44
CA MET A 100 -11.77 2.95 8.24
C MET A 100 -11.54 1.96 9.39
N THR A 101 -10.84 0.85 9.14
CA THR A 101 -10.45 -0.11 10.18
C THR A 101 -9.57 0.55 11.23
N HIS A 102 -8.58 1.34 10.84
CA HIS A 102 -7.73 2.13 11.76
C HIS A 102 -8.57 3.08 12.63
N LYS A 103 -9.52 3.81 12.04
CA LYS A 103 -10.42 4.73 12.76
C LYS A 103 -11.31 4.03 13.78
N LEU A 104 -11.79 2.82 13.47
CA LEU A 104 -12.60 2.02 14.39
C LEU A 104 -11.76 1.48 15.56
N LEU A 105 -10.56 0.99 15.26
CA LEU A 105 -9.64 0.45 16.27
C LEU A 105 -9.12 1.54 17.20
N SER A 106 -8.77 2.71 16.66
CA SER A 106 -8.24 3.86 17.42
C SER A 106 -9.18 4.39 18.51
N ARG A 107 -10.45 3.97 18.55
CA ARG A 107 -11.38 4.27 19.65
C ARG A 107 -11.06 3.54 20.95
N TYR A 108 -10.42 2.37 20.86
CA TYR A 108 -10.19 1.49 22.01
C TYR A 108 -8.70 1.27 22.31
N MET A 109 -7.80 1.64 21.41
CA MET A 109 -6.35 1.46 21.53
C MET A 109 -5.57 2.65 20.93
N THR A 110 -4.34 2.81 21.38
CA THR A 110 -3.42 3.85 20.88
C THR A 110 -2.55 3.26 19.77
N LEU A 111 -2.89 3.58 18.52
CA LEU A 111 -2.10 3.22 17.33
C LEU A 111 -1.37 4.46 16.80
N ASP A 112 -0.31 4.22 16.03
CA ASP A 112 0.35 5.27 15.26
C ASP A 112 -0.63 5.90 14.26
N SER A 113 -0.37 7.13 13.84
CA SER A 113 -1.22 7.79 12.84
C SER A 113 -1.25 6.99 11.55
N PHE A 114 -2.42 6.89 10.91
CA PHE A 114 -2.58 6.13 9.67
C PHE A 114 -1.56 6.56 8.59
N ASP A 115 -1.32 7.86 8.43
CA ASP A 115 -0.38 8.39 7.44
C ASP A 115 1.06 7.94 7.71
N ALA A 116 1.48 7.86 8.97
CA ALA A 116 2.81 7.35 9.32
C ALA A 116 2.92 5.86 8.95
N MET A 117 1.93 5.06 9.35
CA MET A 117 1.93 3.62 9.04
C MET A 117 1.89 3.35 7.53
N PHE A 118 1.13 4.16 6.78
CA PHE A 118 1.00 4.06 5.33
C PHE A 118 2.30 4.47 4.63
N ARG A 119 2.93 5.56 5.06
CA ARG A 119 4.23 6.00 4.51
C ARG A 119 5.30 4.95 4.72
N GLU A 120 5.32 4.31 5.89
CA GLU A 120 6.26 3.22 6.18
C GLU A 120 6.01 2.02 5.24
N ALA A 121 4.78 1.54 5.11
CA ALA A 121 4.44 0.45 4.18
C ALA A 121 4.75 0.80 2.70
N ASN A 122 4.56 2.06 2.31
CA ASN A 122 4.90 2.55 0.97
C ASN A 122 6.40 2.81 0.78
N HIS A 123 7.25 2.53 1.77
CA HIS A 123 8.67 2.89 1.81
C HIS A 123 8.94 4.38 1.49
N ASN A 124 8.01 5.25 1.85
CA ASN A 124 8.03 6.69 1.57
C ASN A 124 8.34 7.51 2.83
N VAL A 125 9.26 7.01 3.65
CA VAL A 125 9.76 7.68 4.87
C VAL A 125 11.16 8.23 4.61
N SER A 126 12.07 7.37 4.16
CA SER A 126 13.46 7.75 3.86
C SER A 126 13.72 8.01 2.37
N ALA A 127 12.79 7.60 1.51
CA ALA A 127 12.88 7.79 0.06
C ALA A 127 11.90 8.89 -0.40
N PRO A 128 12.25 9.65 -1.46
CA PRO A 128 11.39 10.72 -1.99
C PRO A 128 10.18 10.18 -2.77
N TYR A 129 10.25 8.94 -3.25
CA TYR A 129 9.18 8.26 -3.99
C TYR A 129 8.87 6.92 -3.35
N GLY A 130 7.58 6.70 -3.08
CA GLY A 130 7.10 5.43 -2.57
C GLY A 130 6.92 4.38 -3.65
N ARG A 131 6.73 3.14 -3.20
CA ARG A 131 6.46 1.95 -4.01
C ARG A 131 5.35 2.14 -5.03
N ILE A 132 4.22 2.72 -4.61
CA ILE A 132 3.08 2.98 -5.49
C ILE A 132 3.46 3.87 -6.67
N THR A 133 4.20 4.96 -6.42
CA THR A 133 4.62 5.90 -7.47
C THR A 133 5.58 5.24 -8.45
N LEU A 134 6.50 4.42 -7.94
CA LEU A 134 7.46 3.68 -8.76
C LEU A 134 6.75 2.64 -9.64
N HIS A 135 5.77 1.92 -9.09
CA HIS A 135 4.99 0.95 -9.85
C HIS A 135 4.14 1.61 -10.94
N VAL A 136 3.49 2.75 -10.64
CA VAL A 136 2.77 3.53 -11.65
C VAL A 136 3.70 3.93 -12.80
N PHE A 137 4.91 4.41 -12.49
CA PHE A 137 5.88 4.75 -13.53
C PHE A 137 6.30 3.52 -14.35
N TRP A 138 6.56 2.38 -13.69
CA TRP A 138 6.89 1.13 -14.35
C TRP A 138 5.80 0.70 -15.34
N GLU A 139 4.56 0.60 -14.88
CA GLU A 139 3.42 0.20 -15.69
C GLU A 139 3.13 1.16 -16.85
N LEU A 140 3.33 2.46 -16.62
CA LEU A 140 3.20 3.45 -17.69
C LEU A 140 4.16 3.19 -18.85
N ASN A 141 5.41 2.84 -18.54
CA ASN A 141 6.45 2.64 -19.55
C ASN A 141 6.35 1.29 -20.27
N TYR A 142 5.97 0.23 -19.54
CA TYR A 142 6.03 -1.14 -20.07
C TYR A 142 4.70 -1.68 -20.59
N ASP A 143 3.55 -1.25 -20.06
CA ASP A 143 2.24 -1.74 -20.51
C ASP A 143 1.38 -0.61 -21.11
N PHE A 144 1.21 0.50 -20.39
CA PHE A 144 0.23 1.52 -20.78
C PHE A 144 0.53 2.18 -22.14
N LEU A 145 1.73 2.77 -22.28
CA LEU A 145 2.13 3.46 -23.51
C LEU A 145 2.15 2.56 -24.77
N PRO A 146 2.67 1.32 -24.72
CA PRO A 146 2.65 0.46 -25.90
C PRO A 146 1.28 -0.16 -26.20
N ASN A 147 0.45 -0.45 -25.19
CA ASN A 147 -0.71 -1.33 -25.37
C ASN A 147 -2.08 -0.61 -25.30
N TYR A 148 -2.15 0.69 -24.97
CA TYR A 148 -3.43 1.40 -24.83
C TYR A 148 -3.68 2.41 -25.95
N CYS A 149 -4.94 2.46 -26.41
CA CYS A 149 -5.46 3.38 -27.41
C CYS A 149 -6.42 4.37 -26.75
N TYR A 150 -6.24 5.67 -26.99
CA TYR A 150 -7.16 6.69 -26.50
C TYR A 150 -8.32 6.89 -27.47
N ASN A 151 -9.56 6.79 -26.97
CA ASN A 151 -10.77 7.12 -27.69
C ASN A 151 -11.29 8.49 -27.23
N GLY A 152 -11.10 9.51 -28.06
CA GLY A 152 -11.52 10.90 -27.76
C GLY A 152 -13.04 11.09 -27.66
N SER A 153 -13.83 10.20 -28.25
CA SER A 153 -15.30 10.30 -28.18
C SER A 153 -15.85 9.82 -26.84
N THR A 154 -15.18 8.86 -26.18
CA THR A 154 -15.62 8.29 -24.89
C THR A 154 -14.74 8.70 -23.71
N ASN A 155 -13.65 9.43 -23.95
CA ASN A 155 -12.61 9.77 -22.96
C ASN A 155 -12.07 8.54 -22.21
N ARG A 156 -11.96 7.41 -22.91
CA ARG A 156 -11.49 6.13 -22.35
C ARG A 156 -10.28 5.62 -23.11
N LEU A 157 -9.41 4.95 -22.37
CA LEU A 157 -8.28 4.20 -22.90
C LEU A 157 -8.67 2.72 -22.94
N ALA A 158 -8.49 2.08 -24.09
CA ALA A 158 -8.79 0.68 -24.28
C ALA A 158 -7.53 -0.08 -24.71
N ARG A 159 -7.34 -1.28 -24.18
CA ARG A 159 -6.23 -2.15 -24.56
C ARG A 159 -6.40 -2.56 -26.03
N GLN A 160 -5.34 -2.46 -26.82
CA GLN A 160 -5.36 -2.88 -28.21
C GLN A 160 -5.40 -4.42 -28.30
N PRO A 161 -6.14 -5.01 -29.25
CA PRO A 161 -6.05 -6.44 -29.53
C PRO A 161 -4.63 -6.79 -29.98
N PHE A 162 -4.14 -7.97 -29.56
CA PHE A 162 -2.75 -8.43 -29.72
C PHE A 162 -2.33 -8.55 -31.20
N THR A 163 -1.94 -7.45 -31.83
CA THR A 163 -1.04 -7.37 -33.00
C THR A 163 -0.79 -5.89 -33.27
N ILE A 164 0.36 -5.55 -33.86
CA ILE A 164 0.77 -4.18 -34.26
C ILE A 164 1.54 -3.38 -33.19
N PHE A 165 2.67 -3.88 -32.67
CA PHE A 165 3.84 -3.00 -32.42
C PHE A 165 5.15 -3.79 -32.26
N HIS A 166 5.54 -4.55 -33.30
CA HIS A 166 6.90 -5.11 -33.39
C HIS A 166 7.95 -4.05 -33.80
N LYS A 167 7.58 -2.78 -33.99
CA LYS A 167 8.50 -1.73 -34.47
C LYS A 167 8.29 -0.37 -33.82
N ARG A 168 8.41 -0.26 -32.48
CA ARG A 168 8.74 1.02 -31.80
C ARG A 168 9.51 0.85 -30.48
N THR A 169 10.12 -0.32 -30.25
CA THR A 169 10.85 -0.60 -29.01
C THR A 169 12.16 0.18 -28.88
N ALA A 170 12.70 0.77 -29.95
CA ALA A 170 14.01 1.41 -29.92
C ALA A 170 14.04 2.84 -29.31
N VAL A 171 12.92 3.57 -29.31
CA VAL A 171 12.91 4.97 -28.83
C VAL A 171 12.52 5.09 -27.37
N VAL A 172 11.67 4.19 -26.86
CA VAL A 172 11.27 4.21 -25.45
C VAL A 172 12.41 3.71 -24.56
N LEU A 173 13.16 2.67 -24.98
CA LEU A 173 14.30 2.16 -24.22
C LEU A 173 15.44 3.17 -24.05
N SER A 174 15.69 4.08 -25.00
CA SER A 174 16.75 5.10 -24.84
C SER A 174 16.32 6.26 -23.93
N CYS A 175 15.03 6.60 -23.92
CA CYS A 175 14.49 7.65 -23.07
C CYS A 175 14.26 7.15 -21.64
N THR A 176 13.81 5.90 -21.44
CA THR A 176 13.64 5.30 -20.10
C THR A 176 14.97 4.98 -19.44
N TYR A 177 15.99 4.51 -20.17
CA TYR A 177 17.33 4.40 -19.60
C TYR A 177 17.85 5.76 -19.16
N ARG A 178 17.59 6.84 -19.92
CA ARG A 178 18.03 8.17 -19.53
C ARG A 178 17.28 8.67 -18.29
N VAL A 179 15.97 8.45 -18.19
CA VAL A 179 15.16 8.84 -17.02
C VAL A 179 15.51 8.02 -15.78
N ILE A 180 15.67 6.70 -15.89
CA ILE A 180 16.07 5.81 -14.79
C ILE A 180 17.50 6.13 -14.35
N VAL A 181 18.44 6.37 -15.29
CA VAL A 181 19.82 6.76 -14.97
C VAL A 181 19.90 8.18 -14.41
N THR A 182 19.07 9.14 -14.86
CA THR A 182 19.00 10.46 -14.23
C THR A 182 18.32 10.41 -12.87
N ALA A 183 17.29 9.56 -12.68
CA ALA A 183 16.64 9.36 -11.39
C ALA A 183 17.59 8.67 -10.39
N GLN A 184 18.43 7.73 -10.85
CA GLN A 184 19.53 7.14 -10.07
C GLN A 184 20.71 8.10 -9.87
N LYS A 185 20.99 9.03 -10.78
CA LYS A 185 22.04 10.05 -10.59
C LYS A 185 21.61 11.16 -9.63
N SER A 186 20.32 11.50 -9.57
CA SER A 186 19.76 12.34 -8.51
C SER A 186 19.63 11.60 -7.17
N PHE A 187 19.94 10.29 -7.12
CA PHE A 187 19.83 9.41 -5.96
C PHE A 187 21.14 9.23 -5.18
N GLN A 188 22.22 9.96 -5.51
CA GLN A 188 23.34 10.17 -4.59
C GLN A 188 23.47 11.67 -4.26
N PRO A 189 23.31 12.09 -2.99
CA PRO A 189 23.77 13.40 -2.59
C PRO A 189 25.29 13.38 -2.63
N SER A 190 25.86 14.08 -3.60
CA SER A 190 27.16 14.73 -3.56
C SER A 190 28.25 14.10 -2.67
N GLN A 191 28.98 13.10 -3.18
CA GLN A 191 30.42 13.09 -2.92
C GLN A 191 31.08 14.03 -3.93
N THR A 192 31.28 15.27 -3.54
CA THR A 192 32.18 16.21 -4.22
C THR A 192 33.61 15.66 -4.13
N LEU A 193 34.05 14.95 -5.18
CA LEU A 193 35.46 14.77 -5.45
C LEU A 193 35.99 16.05 -6.10
N LEU A 194 36.60 16.92 -5.29
CA LEU A 194 37.59 17.86 -5.81
C LEU A 194 38.87 17.06 -6.05
N GLU A 195 39.19 16.77 -7.31
CA GLU A 195 40.55 16.35 -7.67
C GLU A 195 41.51 17.52 -7.38
N GLN A 196 42.40 17.32 -6.40
CA GLN A 196 43.67 18.04 -6.36
C GLN A 196 44.77 17.12 -6.92
N PRO A 197 45.79 17.68 -7.60
CA PRO A 197 46.59 16.97 -8.58
C PRO A 197 47.75 16.19 -7.95
N ASN A 198 47.55 15.47 -6.85
CA ASN A 198 48.56 14.56 -6.28
C ASN A 198 47.89 13.44 -5.46
N GLY A 199 47.85 12.24 -6.03
CA GLY A 199 47.08 11.08 -5.56
C GLY A 199 47.44 10.55 -4.16
N ALA A 200 46.66 10.95 -3.15
CA ALA A 200 46.54 10.23 -1.88
C ALA A 200 45.07 10.15 -1.46
N VAL A 201 44.56 8.93 -1.23
CA VAL A 201 43.21 8.66 -0.74
C VAL A 201 43.25 8.59 0.79
N VAL A 202 42.55 9.50 1.48
CA VAL A 202 42.31 9.42 2.93
C VAL A 202 40.81 9.19 3.16
N GLN A 203 40.51 8.13 3.88
CA GLN A 203 39.18 7.72 4.30
C GLN A 203 38.71 8.61 5.46
N VAL A 204 37.52 9.21 5.35
CA VAL A 204 36.90 9.97 6.46
C VAL A 204 35.49 9.44 6.69
N ASP A 205 35.32 8.69 7.78
CA ASP A 205 34.03 8.42 8.44
C ASP A 205 33.49 9.69 9.07
N ILE A 206 32.21 10.03 8.85
CA ILE A 206 31.49 10.96 9.73
C ILE A 206 30.06 10.48 9.97
N LYS A 207 29.79 10.29 11.27
CA LYS A 207 28.53 10.24 12.03
C LYS A 207 27.25 10.73 11.36
#